data_AF-A0AAV7NX93-F1
#
_entry.id   AF-A0AAV7NX93-F1
#
_cell.length_a   1.000
_cell.length_b   1.000
_cell.length_c   1.000
_cell.angle_alpha   90.00
_cell.angle_beta   90.00
_cell.angle_gamma   90.00
#
_symmetry.space_group_name_H-M   'P 1'
#
loop_
_entity.id
_entity.type
_entity.pdbx_description
1 polymer ?
#
loop_
_entity_poly.entity_id
_entity_poly.type
_entity_poly.pdbx_seq_one_letter_code
_entity_poly.pdbx_strand_id
1 'polypeptide(L)'
;MLSRSPTKKEEHQRDTSTALNTHNATIGVDVPEQEAPATQDFLETLFSTLIDDTATLKQEMVVDTKDIERDLGGLGLRVTNPEQRSNMKVEELDNYQRELLELCNKNEELQYHLEDLEIRLHQSNIRIKGVAILANSGNLENYVSRLFCHVLPELAEKDIVLDRTHRDTPIAQKYDHFYAILHSATTLNQEDDEAYIAQASMD
;
A
#
# COMPACT_ATOMS: atom_id res chain seq x y z
N MET A 1 8.49 -22.44 -18.17
CA MET A 1 8.13 -23.19 -19.40
C MET A 1 8.83 -24.54 -19.37
N LEU A 2 8.08 -25.62 -19.12
CA LEU A 2 8.53 -26.98 -19.40
C LEU A 2 7.33 -27.70 -20.03
N SER A 3 7.42 -27.81 -21.34
CA SER A 3 6.55 -28.54 -22.23
C SER A 3 6.91 -30.02 -22.23
N ARG A 4 5.89 -30.88 -22.34
CA ARG A 4 5.85 -32.08 -23.21
C ARG A 4 4.50 -32.79 -23.07
N SER A 5 3.68 -32.63 -24.10
CA SER A 5 2.67 -33.60 -24.56
C SER A 5 3.33 -34.52 -25.62
N PRO A 6 2.62 -35.41 -26.33
CA PRO A 6 1.76 -36.53 -25.92
C PRO A 6 2.12 -37.85 -26.68
N THR A 7 1.54 -38.99 -26.32
CA THR A 7 1.48 -40.19 -27.20
C THR A 7 0.13 -40.87 -26.97
N LYS A 8 -0.84 -40.67 -27.85
CA LYS A 8 -1.17 -41.37 -29.12
C LYS A 8 -1.93 -42.69 -28.91
N LYS A 9 -3.09 -42.71 -29.58
CA LYS A 9 -4.11 -43.76 -29.70
C LYS A 9 -3.55 -45.04 -30.33
N GLU A 10 -4.03 -46.19 -29.87
CA GLU A 10 -4.23 -47.36 -30.73
C GLU A 10 -5.68 -47.84 -30.60
N GLU A 11 -6.32 -47.90 -31.75
CA GLU A 11 -7.64 -48.43 -32.03
C GLU A 11 -7.37 -49.54 -33.04
N HIS A 12 -7.76 -50.79 -32.77
CA HIS A 12 -7.76 -51.85 -33.78
C HIS A 12 -8.98 -52.76 -33.66
N GLN A 13 -9.44 -53.14 -34.84
CA GLN A 13 -10.77 -53.57 -35.23
C GLN A 13 -11.07 -55.04 -34.91
N ARG A 14 -12.37 -55.35 -34.98
CA ARG A 14 -12.99 -56.67 -35.11
C ARG A 14 -12.44 -57.42 -36.34
N ASP A 15 -12.35 -58.75 -36.26
CA ASP A 15 -13.22 -59.66 -37.03
C ASP A 15 -12.99 -61.17 -36.74
N THR A 16 -14.13 -61.84 -36.49
CA THR A 16 -14.56 -63.21 -36.85
C THR A 16 -13.58 -64.40 -36.79
N SER A 17 -13.97 -65.47 -36.06
CA SER A 17 -14.45 -66.72 -36.70
C SER A 17 -14.94 -67.78 -35.71
N THR A 18 -15.93 -68.49 -36.21
CA THR A 18 -16.83 -69.54 -35.70
C THR A 18 -16.14 -70.80 -35.18
N ALA A 19 -16.69 -71.37 -34.10
CA ALA A 19 -16.80 -72.82 -33.95
C ALA A 19 -18.01 -73.16 -33.07
N LEU A 20 -19.11 -73.53 -33.73
CA LEU A 20 -20.14 -74.38 -33.15
C LEU A 20 -19.47 -75.69 -32.70
N ASN A 21 -19.67 -76.10 -31.45
CA ASN A 21 -19.65 -77.52 -31.16
C ASN A 21 -20.79 -77.89 -30.20
N THR A 22 -21.77 -78.54 -30.81
CA THR A 22 -22.96 -79.13 -30.26
C THR A 22 -22.56 -80.39 -29.50
N HIS A 23 -22.58 -80.37 -28.18
CA HIS A 23 -22.68 -81.59 -27.38
C HIS A 23 -23.92 -81.51 -26.50
N ASN A 24 -25.00 -82.07 -27.07
CA ASN A 24 -26.11 -82.64 -26.33
C ASN A 24 -25.54 -83.70 -25.37
N ALA A 25 -25.29 -83.31 -24.12
CA ALA A 25 -25.31 -84.22 -23.00
C ALA A 25 -26.67 -84.07 -22.33
N THR A 26 -27.58 -84.96 -22.70
CA THR A 26 -28.80 -85.24 -21.94
C THR A 26 -28.37 -85.75 -20.57
N ILE A 27 -28.17 -84.84 -19.62
CA ILE A 27 -28.13 -85.19 -18.22
C ILE A 27 -29.59 -85.23 -17.78
N GLY A 28 -30.16 -86.43 -17.82
CA GLY A 28 -31.36 -86.72 -17.04
C GLY A 28 -31.01 -86.55 -15.57
N VAL A 29 -31.24 -85.35 -15.06
CA VAL A 29 -31.41 -85.14 -13.63
C VAL A 29 -32.89 -85.30 -13.39
N ASP A 30 -33.28 -86.46 -12.86
CA ASP A 30 -34.51 -86.57 -12.07
C ASP A 30 -34.42 -85.47 -11.03
N VAL A 31 -35.18 -84.40 -11.24
CA VAL A 31 -35.36 -83.33 -10.25
C VAL A 31 -36.38 -83.89 -9.25
N PRO A 32 -35.99 -84.22 -8.01
CA PRO A 32 -36.98 -84.22 -6.96
C PRO A 32 -37.38 -82.76 -6.78
N GLU A 33 -38.65 -82.45 -7.06
CA GLU A 33 -39.32 -81.31 -6.45
C GLU A 33 -39.08 -81.37 -4.93
N GLN A 34 -38.15 -80.56 -4.41
CA GLN A 34 -38.32 -79.72 -3.22
C GLN A 34 -36.98 -79.16 -2.68
N GLU A 35 -37.08 -77.88 -2.29
CA GLU A 35 -36.18 -77.06 -1.46
C GLU A 35 -34.90 -76.50 -2.08
N ALA A 36 -34.98 -75.25 -2.56
CA ALA A 36 -33.96 -74.24 -2.27
C ALA A 36 -34.45 -72.77 -2.35
N PRO A 37 -35.52 -72.36 -1.63
CA PRO A 37 -35.86 -70.92 -1.49
C PRO A 37 -34.70 -70.10 -0.89
N ALA A 38 -33.83 -70.74 -0.07
CA ALA A 38 -32.75 -70.08 0.66
C ALA A 38 -31.65 -69.45 -0.22
N THR A 39 -31.43 -69.92 -1.45
CA THR A 39 -30.36 -69.37 -2.32
C THR A 39 -30.82 -68.16 -3.12
N GLN A 40 -32.09 -68.11 -3.51
CA GLN A 40 -32.67 -66.96 -4.19
C GLN A 40 -32.90 -65.80 -3.23
N ASP A 41 -33.47 -66.07 -2.04
CA ASP A 41 -33.67 -65.06 -1.00
C ASP A 41 -32.33 -64.45 -0.53
N PHE A 42 -31.28 -65.28 -0.42
CA PHE A 42 -29.93 -64.81 -0.10
C PHE A 42 -29.36 -63.87 -1.17
N LEU A 43 -29.49 -64.23 -2.45
CA LEU A 43 -29.02 -63.39 -3.56
C LEU A 43 -29.80 -62.07 -3.63
N GLU A 44 -31.12 -62.11 -3.48
CA GLU A 44 -31.95 -60.89 -3.46
C GLU A 44 -31.55 -59.97 -2.30
N THR A 45 -31.32 -60.52 -1.11
CA THR A 45 -30.86 -59.75 0.06
C THR A 45 -29.48 -59.12 -0.21
N LEU A 46 -28.56 -59.88 -0.79
CA LEU A 46 -27.19 -59.44 -1.06
C LEU A 46 -27.15 -58.33 -2.13
N PHE A 47 -27.95 -58.46 -3.19
CA PHE A 47 -28.11 -57.40 -4.19
C PHE A 47 -28.80 -56.17 -3.62
N SER A 48 -29.80 -56.34 -2.75
CA SER A 48 -30.45 -55.20 -2.09
C SER A 48 -29.46 -54.43 -1.21
N THR A 49 -28.66 -55.13 -0.39
CA THR A 49 -27.62 -54.48 0.43
C THR A 49 -26.57 -53.79 -0.42
N LEU A 50 -26.17 -54.38 -1.55
CA LEU A 50 -25.20 -53.76 -2.46
C LEU A 50 -25.77 -52.49 -3.12
N ILE A 51 -27.07 -52.48 -3.45
CA ILE A 51 -27.74 -51.30 -4.00
C ILE A 51 -27.80 -50.19 -2.94
N ASP A 52 -28.13 -50.53 -1.70
CA ASP A 52 -28.18 -49.56 -0.60
C ASP A 52 -26.78 -49.01 -0.26
N ASP A 53 -25.75 -49.86 -0.23
CA ASP A 53 -24.35 -49.47 -0.01
C ASP A 53 -23.83 -48.58 -1.15
N THR A 54 -24.17 -48.89 -2.40
CA THR A 54 -23.77 -48.05 -3.55
C THR A 54 -24.54 -46.73 -3.60
N ALA A 55 -25.81 -46.71 -3.18
CA ALA A 55 -26.60 -45.49 -3.07
C ALA A 55 -26.08 -44.56 -1.97
N THR A 56 -25.74 -45.10 -0.80
CA THR A 56 -25.14 -44.34 0.31
C THR A 56 -23.76 -43.81 -0.04
N LEU A 57 -22.88 -44.62 -0.63
CA LEU A 57 -21.57 -44.17 -1.10
C LEU A 57 -21.69 -43.05 -2.15
N LYS A 58 -22.64 -43.17 -3.08
CA LYS A 58 -22.90 -42.11 -4.07
C LYS A 58 -23.38 -40.82 -3.41
N GLN A 59 -24.22 -40.92 -2.38
CA GLN A 59 -24.70 -39.79 -1.61
C GLN A 59 -23.53 -39.08 -0.88
N GLU A 60 -22.64 -39.85 -0.23
CA GLU A 60 -21.45 -39.34 0.44
C GLU A 60 -20.51 -38.64 -0.55
N MET A 61 -20.21 -39.26 -1.70
CA MET A 61 -19.39 -38.63 -2.74
C MET A 61 -19.99 -37.30 -3.23
N VAL A 62 -21.31 -37.20 -3.34
CA VAL A 62 -21.98 -35.94 -3.75
C VAL A 62 -21.83 -34.87 -2.68
N VAL A 63 -21.86 -35.23 -1.39
CA VAL A 63 -21.63 -34.29 -0.28
C VAL A 63 -20.17 -33.82 -0.31
N ASP A 64 -19.22 -34.74 -0.38
CA ASP A 64 -17.79 -34.42 -0.41
C ASP A 64 -17.43 -33.52 -1.61
N THR A 65 -18.01 -33.79 -2.78
CA THR A 65 -17.77 -32.98 -3.98
C THR A 65 -18.27 -31.55 -3.79
N LYS A 66 -19.42 -31.36 -3.13
CA LYS A 66 -19.95 -30.02 -2.83
C LYS A 66 -19.09 -29.26 -1.81
N ASP A 67 -18.55 -29.96 -0.83
CA ASP A 67 -17.64 -29.36 0.15
C ASP A 67 -16.33 -28.93 -0.51
N ILE A 68 -15.78 -29.76 -1.40
CA ILE A 68 -14.60 -29.43 -2.21
C ILE A 68 -14.86 -28.21 -3.11
N GLU A 69 -16.02 -28.15 -3.78
CA GLU A 69 -16.41 -26.98 -4.59
C GLU A 69 -16.48 -25.70 -3.75
N ARG A 70 -17.04 -25.79 -2.54
CA ARG A 70 -17.12 -24.65 -1.61
C ARG A 70 -15.74 -24.18 -1.17
N ASP A 71 -14.86 -25.12 -0.84
CA ASP A 71 -13.49 -24.81 -0.41
C ASP A 71 -12.64 -24.23 -1.55
N LEU A 72 -12.79 -24.75 -2.77
CA LEU A 72 -12.17 -24.18 -3.98
C LEU A 72 -12.66 -22.76 -4.26
N GLY A 73 -13.97 -22.51 -4.13
CA GLY A 73 -14.54 -21.17 -4.26
C GLY A 73 -13.99 -20.20 -3.19
N GLY A 74 -13.89 -20.68 -1.95
CA GLY A 74 -13.26 -19.93 -0.86
C GLY A 74 -11.78 -19.64 -1.10
N LEU A 75 -11.03 -20.59 -1.67
CA LEU A 75 -9.63 -20.41 -2.02
C LEU A 75 -9.46 -19.37 -3.15
N GLY A 76 -10.32 -19.40 -4.16
CA GLY A 76 -10.34 -18.41 -5.23
C GLY A 76 -10.50 -16.99 -4.68
N LEU A 77 -11.49 -16.76 -3.82
CA LEU A 77 -11.71 -15.46 -3.16
C LEU A 77 -10.53 -15.04 -2.27
N ARG A 78 -9.91 -16.00 -1.56
CA ARG A 78 -8.75 -15.73 -0.70
C ARG A 78 -7.49 -15.36 -1.48
N VAL A 79 -7.39 -15.74 -2.75
CA VAL A 79 -6.25 -15.39 -3.62
C VAL A 79 -6.52 -14.07 -4.36
N THR A 80 -7.71 -13.90 -4.92
CA THR A 80 -8.04 -12.70 -5.73
C THR A 80 -8.15 -11.43 -4.89
N ASN A 81 -8.68 -11.51 -3.67
CA ASN A 81 -8.85 -10.33 -2.82
C ASN A 81 -7.51 -9.67 -2.41
N PRO A 82 -6.50 -10.41 -1.91
CA PRO A 82 -5.18 -9.85 -1.66
C PRO A 82 -4.49 -9.34 -2.91
N GLU A 83 -4.64 -10.02 -4.06
CA GLU A 83 -4.04 -9.60 -5.33
C GLU A 83 -4.60 -8.25 -5.79
N GLN A 84 -5.93 -8.09 -5.78
CA GLN A 84 -6.58 -6.82 -6.10
C GLN A 84 -6.17 -5.71 -5.13
N ARG A 85 -6.13 -6.01 -3.82
CA ARG A 85 -5.64 -5.05 -2.81
C ARG A 85 -4.19 -4.66 -3.04
N SER A 86 -3.33 -5.60 -3.41
CA SER A 86 -1.93 -5.33 -3.71
C SER A 86 -1.82 -4.41 -4.92
N ASN A 87 -2.55 -4.68 -6.00
CA ASN A 87 -2.53 -3.85 -7.20
C ASN A 87 -3.00 -2.42 -6.93
N MET A 88 -4.10 -2.25 -6.17
CA MET A 88 -4.55 -0.92 -5.75
C MET A 88 -3.50 -0.18 -4.91
N LYS A 89 -2.81 -0.90 -4.00
CA LYS A 89 -1.77 -0.29 -3.15
C LYS A 89 -0.52 0.10 -3.95
N VAL A 90 -0.16 -0.65 -4.98
CA VAL A 90 0.92 -0.29 -5.90
C VAL A 90 0.55 0.98 -6.67
N GLU A 91 -0.67 1.07 -7.19
CA GLU A 91 -1.13 2.27 -7.91
C GLU A 91 -1.19 3.51 -7.00
N GLU A 92 -1.65 3.36 -5.75
CA GLU A 92 -1.58 4.43 -4.75
C GLU A 92 -0.14 4.89 -4.49
N LEU A 93 0.82 3.95 -4.34
CA LEU A 93 2.23 4.29 -4.14
C LEU A 93 2.82 5.04 -5.33
N ASP A 94 2.52 4.64 -6.56
CA ASP A 94 2.98 5.34 -7.76
C ASP A 94 2.44 6.77 -7.83
N ASN A 95 1.18 6.98 -7.41
CA ASN A 95 0.59 8.31 -7.33
C ASN A 95 1.26 9.18 -6.26
N TYR A 96 1.49 8.64 -5.06
CA TYR A 96 2.21 9.36 -4.02
C TYR A 96 3.65 9.69 -4.42
N GLN A 97 4.33 8.79 -5.11
CA GLN A 97 5.68 9.03 -5.60
C GLN A 97 5.70 10.19 -6.62
N ARG A 98 4.70 10.25 -7.51
CA ARG A 98 4.57 11.35 -8.47
C ARG A 98 4.31 12.68 -7.77
N GLU A 99 3.41 12.70 -6.80
CA GLU A 99 3.07 13.89 -6.02
C GLU A 99 4.26 14.40 -5.20
N LEU A 100 4.99 13.48 -4.54
CA LEU A 100 6.21 13.82 -3.81
C LEU A 100 7.27 14.46 -4.73
N LEU A 101 7.45 13.92 -5.93
CA LEU A 101 8.41 14.46 -6.87
C LEU A 101 8.01 15.87 -7.35
N GLU A 102 6.71 16.10 -7.57
CA GLU A 102 6.20 17.43 -7.89
C GLU A 102 6.39 18.43 -6.74
N LEU A 103 6.11 18.01 -5.50
CA LEU A 103 6.31 18.83 -4.31
C LEU A 103 7.80 19.15 -4.06
N CYS A 104 8.70 18.18 -4.27
CA CYS A 104 10.13 18.40 -4.19
C CYS A 104 10.59 19.47 -5.20
N ASN A 105 10.16 19.36 -6.46
CA ASN A 105 10.52 20.33 -7.48
C ASN A 105 9.99 21.74 -7.15
N LYS A 106 8.74 21.85 -6.67
CA LYS A 106 8.19 23.15 -6.22
C LYS A 106 8.97 23.73 -5.04
N ASN A 107 9.42 22.88 -4.12
CA ASN A 107 10.20 23.32 -2.97
C ASN A 107 11.58 23.83 -3.39
N GLU A 108 12.24 23.14 -4.33
CA GLU A 108 13.50 23.61 -4.92
C GLU A 108 13.32 24.95 -5.65
N GLU A 109 12.25 25.11 -6.42
CA GLU A 109 11.93 26.38 -7.09
C GLU A 109 11.69 27.52 -6.09
N LEU A 110 10.92 27.27 -5.03
CA LEU A 110 10.68 28.24 -3.95
C LEU A 110 11.98 28.60 -3.23
N GLN A 111 12.85 27.63 -2.96
CA GLN A 111 14.14 27.88 -2.35
C GLN A 111 14.99 28.80 -3.23
N TYR A 112 15.07 28.52 -4.53
CA TYR A 112 15.79 29.37 -5.47
C TYR A 112 15.23 30.81 -5.49
N HIS A 113 13.90 30.95 -5.48
CA HIS A 113 13.27 32.27 -5.43
C HIS A 113 13.53 33.01 -4.12
N LEU A 114 13.55 32.31 -2.98
CA LEU A 114 13.89 32.90 -1.70
C LEU A 114 15.35 33.36 -1.66
N GLU A 115 16.27 32.54 -2.16
CA GLU A 115 17.69 32.91 -2.26
C GLU A 115 17.89 34.13 -3.16
N ASP A 116 17.25 34.17 -4.32
CA ASP A 116 17.31 35.32 -5.24
C ASP A 116 16.70 36.60 -4.61
N LEU A 117 15.58 36.47 -3.90
CA LEU A 117 14.98 37.58 -3.17
C LEU A 117 15.88 38.07 -2.02
N GLU A 118 16.50 37.16 -1.27
CA GLU A 118 17.42 37.49 -0.19
C GLU A 118 18.66 38.23 -0.73
N ILE A 119 19.23 37.74 -1.83
CA ILE A 119 20.35 38.40 -2.51
C ILE A 119 19.94 39.81 -2.94
N ARG A 120 18.80 39.96 -3.63
CA ARG A 120 18.31 41.29 -4.08
C ARG A 120 18.00 42.22 -2.90
N LEU A 121 17.45 41.70 -1.82
CA LEU A 121 17.19 42.46 -0.60
C LEU A 121 18.48 42.92 0.08
N HIS A 122 19.55 42.14 0.00
CA HIS A 122 20.82 42.42 0.67
C HIS A 122 21.82 43.19 -0.20
N GLN A 123 21.60 43.33 -1.51
CA GLN A 123 22.47 44.08 -2.41
C GLN A 123 22.68 45.55 -1.99
N SER A 124 21.66 46.19 -1.43
CA SER A 124 21.74 47.56 -0.91
C SER A 124 22.21 47.65 0.55
N ASN A 125 22.35 46.51 1.24
CA ASN A 125 22.69 46.47 2.65
C ASN A 125 24.21 46.39 2.84
N ILE A 126 24.77 47.32 3.61
CA ILE A 126 26.20 47.32 3.96
C ILE A 126 26.35 46.90 5.42
N ARG A 127 27.19 45.89 5.68
CA ARG A 127 27.56 45.47 7.04
C ARG A 127 28.91 46.06 7.44
N ILE A 128 28.92 46.89 8.48
CA ILE A 128 30.13 47.51 9.03
C ILE A 128 30.56 46.73 10.29
N LYS A 129 31.73 46.09 10.23
CA LYS A 129 32.29 45.30 11.34
C LYS A 129 33.24 46.16 12.19
N GLY A 130 33.46 45.78 13.45
CA GLY A 130 34.41 46.44 14.34
C GLY A 130 33.93 47.74 14.98
N VAL A 131 32.63 48.07 14.85
CA VAL A 131 32.04 49.24 15.52
C VAL A 131 31.86 48.95 17.01
N ALA A 132 32.54 49.70 17.87
CA ALA A 132 32.42 49.55 19.32
C ALA A 132 30.96 49.62 19.78
N ILE A 133 30.57 48.71 20.68
CA ILE A 133 29.17 48.54 21.14
C ILE A 133 28.66 49.82 21.82
N LEU A 134 29.54 50.54 22.51
CA LEU A 134 29.24 51.76 23.25
C LEU A 134 29.34 53.05 22.41
N ALA A 135 29.83 52.97 21.17
CA ALA A 135 29.89 54.15 20.31
C ALA A 135 28.47 54.56 19.87
N ASN A 136 28.03 55.74 20.33
CA ASN A 136 26.83 56.45 19.88
C ASN A 136 25.52 55.64 19.91
N SER A 137 25.21 55.03 21.05
CA SER A 137 23.97 54.25 21.28
C SER A 137 22.67 55.02 20.98
N GLY A 138 22.69 56.35 20.97
CA GLY A 138 21.51 57.17 20.68
C GLY A 138 21.40 57.69 19.24
N ASN A 139 22.45 57.61 18.42
CA ASN A 139 22.42 58.19 17.07
C ASN A 139 23.39 57.47 16.12
N LEU A 140 23.02 56.24 15.76
CA LEU A 140 23.80 55.37 14.88
C LEU A 140 23.83 55.90 13.44
N GLU A 141 22.73 56.49 12.98
CA GLU A 141 22.60 57.04 11.63
C GLU A 141 23.63 58.15 11.37
N ASN A 142 23.71 59.16 12.25
CA ASN A 142 24.70 60.23 12.12
C ASN A 142 26.14 59.71 12.23
N TYR A 143 26.37 58.68 13.05
CA TYR A 143 27.69 58.05 13.11
C TYR A 143 28.08 57.41 11.77
N VAL A 144 27.15 56.69 11.15
CA VAL A 144 27.37 56.05 9.85
C VAL A 144 27.56 57.09 8.74
N SER A 145 26.74 58.14 8.69
CA SER A 145 26.90 59.23 7.71
C SER A 145 28.27 59.91 7.83
N ARG A 146 28.70 60.22 9.05
CA ARG A 146 30.04 60.79 9.29
C ARG A 146 31.16 59.84 8.92
N LEU A 147 30.99 58.54 9.18
CA LEU A 147 31.96 57.53 8.80
C LEU A 147 32.12 57.48 7.26
N PHE A 148 31.01 57.51 6.53
CA PHE A 148 31.04 57.56 5.06
C PHE A 148 31.71 58.83 4.54
N CYS A 149 31.36 60.01 5.07
CA CYS A 149 32.03 61.27 4.70
C CYS A 149 33.53 61.27 5.05
N HIS A 150 33.94 60.56 6.11
CA HIS A 150 35.35 60.46 6.47
C HIS A 150 36.14 59.56 5.51
N VAL A 151 35.57 58.43 5.09
CA VAL A 151 36.20 57.47 4.18
C VAL A 151 36.13 57.94 2.72
N LEU A 152 35.03 58.61 2.35
CA LEU A 152 34.74 59.15 1.03
C LEU A 152 34.46 60.65 1.15
N PRO A 153 35.50 61.50 1.27
CA PRO A 153 35.34 62.93 1.50
C PRO A 153 34.73 63.71 0.31
N GLU A 154 34.66 63.09 -0.86
CA GLU A 154 33.98 63.64 -2.03
C GLU A 154 32.44 63.57 -1.91
N LEU A 155 31.94 62.76 -0.97
CA LEU A 155 30.51 62.60 -0.71
C LEU A 155 30.07 63.64 0.33
N ALA A 156 29.08 64.48 -0.01
CA ALA A 156 28.50 65.39 0.98
C ALA A 156 27.50 64.64 1.86
N GLU A 157 27.41 65.01 3.15
CA GLU A 157 26.52 64.35 4.12
C GLU A 157 25.04 64.36 3.68
N LYS A 158 24.63 65.41 2.96
CA LYS A 158 23.28 65.56 2.38
C LYS A 158 22.97 64.58 1.23
N ASP A 159 23.98 63.99 0.61
CA ASP A 159 23.83 63.07 -0.53
C ASP A 159 23.73 61.60 -0.05
N ILE A 160 23.93 61.35 1.25
CA ILE A 160 23.81 60.04 1.89
C ILE A 160 22.36 59.87 2.35
N VAL A 161 21.63 58.96 1.71
CA VAL A 161 20.29 58.57 2.13
C VAL A 161 20.37 57.20 2.80
N LEU A 162 20.12 57.15 4.11
CA LEU A 162 20.06 55.92 4.89
C LEU A 162 18.60 55.56 5.15
N ASP A 163 18.14 54.44 4.60
CA ASP A 163 16.75 54.00 4.78
C ASP A 163 16.53 53.37 6.18
N ARG A 164 17.50 52.56 6.63
CA ARG A 164 17.49 51.95 7.96
C ARG A 164 18.90 51.72 8.47
N THR A 165 19.15 52.07 9.73
CA THR A 165 20.38 51.69 10.44
C THR A 165 20.04 50.94 11.71
N HIS A 166 20.71 49.81 11.94
CA HIS A 166 20.55 49.03 13.16
C HIS A 166 21.83 48.24 13.43
N ARG A 167 22.02 47.85 14.68
CA ARG A 167 23.04 46.87 15.05
C ARG A 167 22.46 45.49 14.83
N ASP A 168 23.16 44.65 14.09
CA ASP A 168 22.74 43.26 13.88
C ASP A 168 22.79 42.52 15.21
N THR A 169 21.65 42.03 15.70
CA THR A 169 21.60 41.22 16.92
C THR A 169 22.27 39.88 16.66
N PRO A 170 23.03 39.34 17.63
CA PRO A 170 23.66 38.04 17.48
C PRO A 170 22.62 36.98 17.11
N ILE A 171 22.97 36.13 16.14
CA ILE A 171 22.10 35.10 15.54
C ILE A 171 21.41 34.22 16.60
N ALA A 172 22.06 33.95 17.73
CA ALA A 172 21.48 33.19 18.85
C ALA A 172 20.15 33.79 19.36
N GLN A 173 20.04 35.12 19.44
CA GLN A 173 18.82 35.78 19.91
C GLN A 173 17.69 35.78 18.87
N LYS A 174 18.03 35.66 17.57
CA LYS A 174 17.02 35.61 16.49
C LYS A 174 16.26 34.28 16.50
N TYR A 175 16.96 33.18 16.76
CA TYR A 175 16.34 31.85 16.84
C TYR A 175 15.56 31.63 18.13
N ASP A 176 16.04 32.13 19.27
CA ASP A 176 15.29 32.05 20.54
C ASP A 176 13.89 32.68 20.43
N HIS A 177 13.77 33.79 19.70
CA HIS A 177 12.48 34.44 19.48
C HIS A 177 11.58 33.63 18.52
N PHE A 178 12.16 33.03 17.47
CA PHE A 178 11.42 32.19 16.53
C PHE A 178 10.93 30.88 17.18
N TYR A 179 11.77 30.24 18.01
CA TYR A 179 11.37 29.07 18.81
C TYR A 179 10.30 29.41 19.85
N ALA A 180 10.37 30.59 20.48
CA ALA A 180 9.32 31.04 21.39
C ALA A 180 7.98 31.26 20.68
N ILE A 181 8.00 31.84 19.47
CA ILE A 181 6.79 32.05 18.65
C ILE A 181 6.21 30.70 18.21
N LEU A 182 7.04 29.77 17.70
CA LEU A 182 6.59 28.43 17.32
C LEU A 182 6.01 27.65 18.50
N HIS A 183 6.68 27.68 19.67
CA HIS A 183 6.16 27.02 20.86
C HIS A 183 4.83 27.62 21.32
N SER A 184 4.68 28.95 21.29
CA SER A 184 3.41 29.61 21.64
C SER A 184 2.27 29.27 20.67
N ALA A 185 2.58 29.10 19.38
CA ALA A 185 1.59 28.71 18.37
C ALA A 185 1.19 27.24 18.49
N THR A 186 2.13 26.35 18.84
CA THR A 186 1.80 24.93 19.11
C THR A 186 0.99 24.73 20.38
N THR A 187 1.23 25.52 21.43
CA THR A 187 0.43 25.44 22.67
C THR A 187 -0.99 25.94 22.48
N LEU A 188 -1.18 26.98 21.64
CA LEU A 188 -2.52 27.48 21.30
C LEU A 188 -3.38 26.45 20.56
N ASN A 189 -2.78 25.68 19.63
CA ASN A 189 -3.51 24.64 18.91
C ASN A 189 -3.77 23.38 19.77
N GLN A 190 -2.91 23.07 20.75
CA GLN A 190 -3.15 21.94 21.67
C GLN A 190 -4.30 22.20 22.64
N GLU A 191 -4.48 23.44 23.10
CA GLU A 191 -5.60 23.79 24.00
C GLU A 191 -6.97 23.71 23.30
N ASP A 192 -7.03 24.02 22.00
CA ASP A 192 -8.26 23.89 21.20
C ASP A 192 -8.59 22.42 20.88
N ASP A 193 -7.59 21.58 20.62
CA ASP A 193 -7.78 20.16 20.36
C ASP A 193 -8.20 19.38 21.62
N GLU A 194 -7.65 19.72 22.79
CA GLU A 194 -8.05 19.10 24.07
C GLU A 194 -9.48 19.50 24.49
N ALA A 195 -9.90 20.75 24.21
CA ALA A 195 -11.26 21.20 24.46
C ALA A 195 -12.29 20.46 23.56
N TYR A 196 -11.93 20.17 22.31
CA TYR A 196 -12.79 19.44 21.37
C TYR A 196 -12.94 17.96 21.75
N ILE A 197 -11.86 17.31 22.22
CA ILE A 197 -11.90 15.91 22.69
C ILE A 197 -12.71 15.76 23.98
N ALA A 198 -12.66 16.76 24.87
CA ALA A 198 -13.42 16.75 26.12
C ALA A 198 -14.94 16.90 25.90
N GLN A 199 -15.38 17.67 24.89
CA GLN A 199 -16.80 17.80 24.53
C GLN A 199 -17.34 16.56 23.82
N ALA A 200 -16.56 15.91 22.95
CA ALA A 200 -16.98 14.70 22.24
C ALA A 200 -17.08 13.44 23.15
N SER A 201 -16.57 13.50 24.39
CA SER A 201 -16.64 12.40 25.36
C SER A 201 -17.79 12.53 26.37
N MET A 202 -18.64 13.55 26.24
CA MET A 202 -19.80 13.79 27.11
C MET A 202 -21.17 13.62 26.43
N ASP A 203 -21.20 13.26 25.15
CA ASP A 203 -22.39 12.81 24.40
C ASP A 203 -22.36 11.28 24.19
#